data_AF-A0A2E3J661-F1
#
_entry.id   AF-A0A2E3J661-F1
#
_cell.length_a   1.000
_cell.length_b   1.000
_cell.length_c   1.000
_cell.angle_alpha   90.00
_cell.angle_beta   90.00
_cell.angle_gamma   90.00
#
_symmetry.space_group_name_H-M   'P 1'
#
loop_
_entity.id
_entity.type
_entity.pdbx_description
1 polymer ?
#
loop_
_entity_poly.entity_id
_entity_poly.type
_entity_poly.pdbx_seq_one_letter_code
_entity_poly.pdbx_strand_id
1 'polypeptide(L)'
;MPKSGHLPSTPGRRSKLQTSRRSSSRRTPPVMGLEHSYAHLSLQEARETFEQGYIKEVLTKTVGNITHASKMAGIAWQNFHQKLKKYEINAKSFAKEKT
;
A
#
# COMPACT_ATOMS: atom_id res chain seq x y z
N MET A 1 -54.16 -42.73 23.24
CA MET A 1 -54.19 -42.91 21.78
C MET A 1 -53.32 -41.82 21.14
N PRO A 2 -52.11 -42.13 20.63
CA PRO A 2 -51.27 -41.14 19.93
C PRO A 2 -51.63 -41.10 18.43
N LYS A 3 -51.65 -39.91 17.82
CA LYS A 3 -51.57 -39.77 16.36
C LYS A 3 -50.36 -38.91 16.00
N SER A 4 -49.56 -39.53 15.16
CA SER A 4 -48.36 -39.12 14.44
C SER A 4 -48.55 -37.88 13.57
N GLY A 5 -47.50 -37.06 13.47
CA GLY A 5 -47.24 -36.35 12.22
C GLY A 5 -46.32 -35.12 12.30
N HIS A 6 -45.22 -35.23 11.55
CA HIS A 6 -44.51 -34.14 10.86
C HIS A 6 -43.42 -33.34 11.60
N LEU A 7 -42.18 -33.83 11.45
CA LEU A 7 -40.95 -33.03 11.49
C LEU A 7 -40.68 -32.47 10.07
N PRO A 8 -40.42 -31.17 9.90
CA PRO A 8 -39.63 -30.71 8.77
C PRO A 8 -38.15 -30.65 9.14
N SER A 9 -37.41 -31.62 8.62
CA SER A 9 -35.96 -31.58 8.49
C SER A 9 -35.56 -30.61 7.39
N THR A 10 -34.80 -29.57 7.71
CA THR A 10 -33.93 -28.90 6.72
C THR A 10 -32.63 -28.48 7.38
N PRO A 11 -31.51 -29.21 7.17
CA PRO A 11 -30.20 -28.61 7.35
C PRO A 11 -30.01 -27.56 6.26
N GLY A 12 -29.99 -26.28 6.68
CA GLY A 12 -29.64 -25.17 5.81
C GLY A 12 -28.30 -25.41 5.14
N ARG A 13 -28.35 -25.61 3.83
CA ARG A 13 -27.22 -25.74 2.91
C ARG A 13 -26.38 -24.47 2.95
N ARG A 14 -25.44 -24.35 3.91
CA ARG A 14 -24.42 -23.30 3.85
C ARG A 14 -23.44 -23.65 2.73
N SER A 15 -23.65 -22.98 1.61
CA SER A 15 -22.74 -22.92 0.47
C SER A 15 -21.31 -22.66 0.96
N LYS A 16 -20.39 -23.55 0.57
CA LYS A 16 -18.96 -23.30 0.67
C LYS A 16 -18.67 -22.06 -0.18
N LEU A 17 -18.39 -20.94 0.47
CA LEU A 17 -17.81 -19.77 -0.17
C LEU A 17 -16.50 -20.23 -0.80
N GLN A 18 -16.53 -20.43 -2.12
CA GLN A 18 -15.34 -20.45 -2.93
C GLN A 18 -14.76 -19.03 -2.84
N THR A 19 -13.94 -18.77 -1.83
CA THR A 19 -13.05 -17.61 -1.87
C THR A 19 -12.09 -17.90 -3.00
N SER A 20 -12.50 -17.45 -4.19
CA SER A 20 -11.65 -17.26 -5.35
C SER A 20 -10.31 -16.80 -4.81
N ARG A 21 -9.28 -17.64 -5.00
CA ARG A 21 -7.90 -17.22 -4.88
C ARG A 21 -7.77 -16.12 -5.91
N ARG A 22 -8.12 -14.89 -5.51
CA ARG A 22 -7.82 -13.69 -6.26
C ARG A 22 -6.33 -13.82 -6.45
N SER A 23 -5.96 -14.14 -7.68
CA SER A 23 -4.60 -14.08 -8.15
C SER A 23 -4.16 -12.66 -7.84
N SER A 24 -3.60 -12.49 -6.64
CA SER A 24 -2.81 -11.36 -6.25
C SER A 24 -1.59 -11.46 -7.15
N SER A 25 -1.80 -11.10 -8.42
CA SER A 25 -0.78 -10.57 -9.28
C SER A 25 -0.08 -9.59 -8.38
N ARG A 26 1.11 -9.99 -7.91
CA ARG A 26 2.00 -9.13 -7.16
C ARG A 26 2.13 -7.94 -8.09
N ARG A 27 1.39 -6.88 -7.81
CA ARG A 27 1.63 -5.58 -8.40
C ARG A 27 2.95 -5.17 -7.79
N THR A 28 4.04 -5.75 -8.26
CA THR A 28 5.33 -5.11 -8.14
C THR A 28 5.07 -3.75 -8.77
N PRO A 29 5.17 -2.65 -8.00
CA PRO A 29 5.12 -1.35 -8.62
C PRO A 29 6.11 -1.38 -9.79
N PRO A 30 5.74 -0.84 -10.95
CA PRO A 30 6.66 -0.78 -12.08
C PRO A 30 7.96 -0.21 -11.52
N VAL A 31 9.03 -1.01 -11.52
CA VAL A 31 10.36 -0.57 -11.10
C VAL A 31 10.61 0.65 -11.98
N MET A 32 10.56 1.82 -11.35
CA MET A 32 10.55 3.12 -12.03
C MET A 32 11.69 3.11 -13.03
N GLY A 33 11.37 3.11 -14.33
CA GLY A 33 12.27 3.16 -15.49
C GLY A 33 13.64 2.52 -15.29
N LEU A 34 13.88 1.36 -15.92
CA LEU A 34 15.14 0.58 -15.96
C LEU A 34 16.36 1.33 -16.55
N GLU A 35 16.50 2.63 -16.32
CA GLU A 35 17.52 3.52 -16.87
C GLU A 35 18.33 4.25 -15.77
N HIS A 36 18.33 3.75 -14.53
CA HIS A 36 19.16 4.31 -13.45
C HIS A 36 20.22 3.30 -13.02
N SER A 37 21.44 3.47 -13.53
CA SER A 37 22.61 2.70 -13.07
C SER A 37 23.14 3.29 -11.75
N TYR A 38 23.00 2.53 -10.67
CA TYR A 38 23.51 2.89 -9.33
C TYR A 38 24.94 2.39 -9.08
N ALA A 39 25.60 1.78 -10.07
CA ALA A 39 26.89 1.10 -9.90
C ALA A 39 28.05 2.02 -9.49
N HIS A 40 27.90 3.33 -9.64
CA HIS A 40 28.89 4.34 -9.23
C HIS A 40 28.70 4.84 -7.80
N LEU A 41 27.62 4.44 -7.12
CA LEU A 41 27.28 4.85 -5.76
C LEU A 41 27.59 3.72 -4.77
N SER A 42 27.83 4.08 -3.52
CA SER A 42 27.78 3.11 -2.43
C SER A 42 26.37 2.54 -2.28
N LEU A 43 26.24 1.36 -1.66
CA LEU A 43 24.93 0.76 -1.35
C LEU A 43 24.04 1.71 -0.55
N GLN A 44 24.65 2.46 0.38
CA GLN A 44 23.93 3.43 1.18
C GLN A 44 23.34 4.55 0.32
N GLU A 45 24.15 5.17 -0.53
CA GLU A 45 23.71 6.24 -1.42
C GLU A 45 22.65 5.77 -2.41
N ALA A 46 22.86 4.61 -3.05
CA ALA A 46 21.89 4.02 -3.96
C ALA A 46 20.52 3.80 -3.29
N ARG A 47 20.52 3.30 -2.04
CA ARG A 47 19.30 3.12 -1.25
C ARG A 47 18.63 4.46 -0.94
N GLU A 48 19.40 5.48 -0.61
CA GLU A 48 18.88 6.81 -0.32
C GLU A 48 18.27 7.46 -1.56
N THR A 49 18.90 7.32 -2.73
CA THR A 49 18.34 7.81 -4.01
C THR A 49 17.02 7.12 -4.32
N PHE A 50 16.94 5.80 -4.17
CA PHE A 50 15.69 5.05 -4.32
C PHE A 50 14.62 5.54 -3.33
N GLU A 51 14.98 5.67 -2.05
CA GLU A 51 14.05 6.04 -0.99
C GLU A 51 13.48 7.45 -1.20
N GLN A 52 14.30 8.40 -1.64
CA GLN A 52 13.84 9.74 -2.02
C GLN A 52 12.81 9.71 -3.15
N GLY A 53 13.09 8.96 -4.22
CA GLY A 53 12.17 8.81 -5.35
C GLY A 53 10.85 8.20 -4.92
N TYR A 54 10.91 7.12 -4.14
CA TYR A 54 9.74 6.44 -3.60
C TYR A 54 8.87 7.36 -2.73
N ILE A 55 9.49 8.11 -1.81
CA ILE A 55 8.76 9.04 -0.92
C ILE A 55 8.04 10.13 -1.73
N LYS A 56 8.69 10.70 -2.75
CA LYS A 56 8.06 11.70 -3.64
C LYS A 56 6.85 11.11 -4.37
N GLU A 57 6.96 9.89 -4.89
CA GLU A 57 5.85 9.22 -5.57
C GLU A 57 4.66 8.97 -4.63
N VAL A 58 4.93 8.49 -3.42
CA VAL A 58 3.89 8.25 -2.41
C VAL A 58 3.21 9.57 -2.02
N LEU A 59 3.98 10.65 -1.83
CA LEU A 59 3.42 11.97 -1.56
C LEU A 59 2.57 12.51 -2.70
N THR A 60 2.98 12.32 -3.95
CA THR A 60 2.18 12.67 -5.13
C THR A 60 0.86 11.90 -5.13
N LYS A 61 0.89 10.59 -4.88
CA LYS A 61 -0.30 9.72 -4.82
C LYS A 61 -1.25 10.10 -3.69
N THR A 62 -0.74 10.61 -2.58
CA THR A 62 -1.55 11.03 -1.43
C THR A 62 -1.81 12.53 -1.36
N VAL A 63 -1.44 13.29 -2.40
CA VAL A 63 -1.65 14.74 -2.49
C VAL A 63 -1.05 15.47 -1.28
N GLY A 64 0.16 15.06 -0.87
CA GLY A 64 0.87 15.63 0.27
C GLY A 64 0.36 15.20 1.65
N ASN A 65 -0.62 14.29 1.75
CA ASN A 65 -1.11 13.80 3.03
C ASN A 65 -0.10 12.82 3.66
N ILE A 66 0.64 13.31 4.67
CA ILE A 66 1.72 12.56 5.34
C ILE A 66 1.19 11.34 6.11
N THR A 67 0.03 11.45 6.76
CA THR A 67 -0.58 10.33 7.50
C THR A 67 -0.97 9.20 6.55
N HIS A 68 -1.51 9.53 5.38
CA HIS A 68 -1.82 8.54 4.36
C HIS A 68 -0.53 8.00 3.71
N ALA A 69 0.43 8.87 3.41
CA ALA A 69 1.70 8.49 2.79
C ALA A 69 2.48 7.48 3.64
N SER A 70 2.62 7.74 4.95
CA SER A 70 3.29 6.82 5.88
C SER A 70 2.61 5.44 5.95
N LYS A 71 1.28 5.41 6.00
CA LYS A 71 0.50 4.17 5.95
C LYS A 71 0.69 3.43 4.62
N MET A 72 0.68 4.15 3.49
CA MET A 72 0.91 3.58 2.16
C MET A 72 2.32 3.04 2.00
N ALA A 73 3.32 3.73 2.57
CA ALA A 73 4.72 3.32 2.58
C ALA A 73 5.01 2.17 3.56
N GLY A 74 4.08 1.87 4.48
CA GLY A 74 4.26 0.83 5.49
C GLY A 74 5.34 1.16 6.53
N ILE A 75 5.65 2.45 6.74
CA ILE A 75 6.61 2.89 7.75
C ILE A 75 5.93 3.77 8.80
N ALA A 76 6.43 3.73 10.03
CA ALA A 76 5.90 4.55 11.12
C ALA A 76 5.90 6.04 10.72
N TRP A 77 4.82 6.75 11.05
CA TRP A 77 4.66 8.18 10.73
C TRP A 77 5.84 9.04 11.20
N GLN A 78 6.39 8.74 12.38
CA GLN A 78 7.58 9.42 12.91
C GLN A 78 8.81 9.22 12.02
N ASN A 79 9.05 7.98 11.57
CA ASN A 79 10.16 7.67 10.65
C ASN A 79 9.94 8.36 9.30
N PHE A 80 8.70 8.39 8.81
CA PHE A 80 8.37 9.10 7.58
C PHE A 80 8.72 10.60 7.70
N HIS A 81 8.36 11.26 8.81
CA HIS A 81 8.75 12.64 9.07
C HIS A 81 10.27 12.85 9.15
N GLN A 82 11.01 11.92 9.75
CA GLN A 82 12.47 11.99 9.78
C GLN A 82 13.06 11.91 8.37
N LYS A 83 12.51 11.06 7.50
CA LYS A 83 12.94 10.94 6.10
C LYS A 83 12.64 12.21 5.30
N LEU A 84 11.47 12.84 5.52
CA LEU A 84 11.16 14.13 4.91
C LEU A 84 12.15 15.22 5.31
N LYS A 85 12.54 15.27 6.60
CA LYS A 85 13.55 16.22 7.09
C LYS A 85 14.93 15.91 6.50
N LYS A 86 15.35 14.64 6.54
CA LYS A 86 16.66 14.20 6.02
C LYS A 86 16.85 14.55 4.55
N TYR A 87 15.80 14.39 3.75
CA TYR A 87 15.85 14.63 2.30
C TYR A 87 15.30 15.99 1.89
N GLU A 88 14.99 16.86 2.86
CA GLU A 88 14.46 18.21 2.63
C GLU A 88 13.21 18.23 1.74
N ILE A 89 12.36 17.21 1.85
CA ILE A 89 11.14 17.06 1.04
C ILE A 89 9.98 17.79 1.72
N ASN A 90 9.44 18.80 1.06
CA ASN A 90 8.25 19.50 1.51
C ASN A 90 6.97 18.82 1.00
N ALA A 91 6.21 18.19 1.92
CA ALA A 91 4.94 17.54 1.57
C ALA A 91 3.88 18.49 1.00
N LYS A 92 3.91 19.78 1.37
CA LYS A 92 2.93 20.77 0.90
C LYS A 92 3.06 21.06 -0.60
N SER A 93 4.26 20.90 -1.16
CA SER A 93 4.50 21.06 -2.60
C SER A 93 3.77 20.02 -3.45
N PHE A 94 3.29 18.93 -2.84
CA PHE A 94 2.51 17.88 -3.50
C PHE A 94 1.00 18.03 -3.30
N ALA A 95 0.56 19.04 -2.53
CA ALA A 95 -0.84 19.35 -2.42
C ALA A 95 -1.33 19.97 -3.74
N LYS A 96 -2.49 19.52 -4.25
CA LYS A 96 -3.12 20.20 -5.39
C LYS A 96 -3.41 21.65 -5.00
N GLU A 97 -3.08 22.57 -5.91
CA GLU A 97 -3.48 23.97 -5.80
C GLU A 97 -5.00 24.02 -5.57
N LYS A 98 -5.44 24.83 -4.60
CA LYS A 98 -6.88 25.04 -4.36
C LYS A 98 -7.42 25.81 -5.56
N THR A 99 -7.97 25.10 -6.55
CA THR A 99 -8.85 25.68 -7.57
C THR A 99 -10.22 25.94 -6.96
#